data_AF-A0A1B9LKC8-F1
#
_entry.id   AF-A0A1B9LKC8-F1
#
_cell.length_a   1.000
_cell.length_b   1.000
_cell.length_c   1.000
_cell.angle_alpha   90.00
_cell.angle_beta   90.00
_cell.angle_gamma   90.00
#
_symmetry.space_group_name_H-M   'P 1'
#
loop_
_entity.id
_entity.type
_entity.pdbx_description
1 polymer ?
#
loop_
_entity_poly.entity_id
_entity_poly.type
_entity_poly.pdbx_seq_one_letter_code
_entity_poly.pdbx_strand_id
1 'polypeptide(L)'
;MSSLWNVQANGKKVRTGNRSDAIMLQLSQPVINYVRPNLILGKDKYAGPADIWNPKKGFLVQSINPESYNLNFPTTGAHNLYFDLLITGIDVRDLTWEPVTHEGITATVTNDVVCDSWIPYEDCKEWVARVKLTGPVARYRWDNPKPSVVKPRLPQTFELVGRDIYDVEVVKYGFVLKQWFIHRGDKSYYYDMLKWCHNIGYHMPRVRDLTNAVNVNNGGILPPVVGASPSSPYNNYMRHIDAGFFSEWGVVDFYKGADFGRNYHLSSEDENNKNTSFMYVVDSAYGDIRTGSSMGSFYVVCVSDLRP
;
A
#
# COMPACT_ATOMS: atom_id res chain seq x y z
N MET A 1 1.05 8.96 -70.65
CA MET A 1 1.15 7.80 -69.75
C MET A 1 -0.26 7.34 -69.44
N SER A 2 -0.43 6.02 -69.48
CA SER A 2 -1.66 5.23 -69.60
C SER A 2 -2.78 5.52 -68.58
N SER A 3 -3.99 5.76 -69.12
CA SER A 3 -5.25 4.99 -68.93
C SER A 3 -5.28 3.95 -67.80
N LEU A 4 -6.38 3.62 -67.11
CA LEU A 4 -7.83 3.83 -67.27
C LEU A 4 -8.47 3.25 -65.99
N TRP A 5 -9.67 3.73 -65.68
CA TRP A 5 -10.55 3.19 -64.64
C TRP A 5 -10.97 1.75 -64.94
N ASN A 6 -11.22 0.93 -63.91
CA ASN A 6 -12.48 0.18 -63.74
C ASN A 6 -12.53 -0.65 -62.45
N VAL A 7 -13.66 -0.50 -61.76
CA VAL A 7 -14.18 -1.39 -60.71
C VAL A 7 -14.65 -2.68 -61.37
N GLN A 8 -14.40 -3.84 -60.75
CA GLN A 8 -15.19 -5.04 -61.05
C GLN A 8 -15.37 -5.94 -59.82
N ALA A 9 -16.63 -6.15 -59.47
CA ALA A 9 -17.08 -7.12 -58.52
C ALA A 9 -17.10 -8.54 -59.12
N ASN A 10 -16.89 -9.51 -58.23
CA ASN A 10 -17.42 -10.87 -58.23
C ASN A 10 -16.93 -11.88 -59.29
N GLY A 11 -16.11 -12.83 -58.82
CA GLY A 11 -15.80 -14.08 -59.50
C GLY A 11 -15.49 -15.18 -58.48
N LYS A 12 -16.52 -15.90 -58.03
CA LYS A 12 -16.37 -17.12 -57.21
C LYS A 12 -15.49 -18.14 -57.94
N LYS A 13 -14.37 -18.53 -57.33
CA LYS A 13 -13.82 -19.89 -57.45
C LYS A 13 -13.55 -20.43 -56.06
N VAL A 14 -14.42 -21.35 -55.66
CA VAL A 14 -14.24 -22.24 -54.52
C VAL A 14 -12.99 -23.08 -54.78
N ARG A 15 -11.98 -22.93 -53.92
CA ARG A 15 -11.03 -24.01 -53.62
C ARG A 15 -11.02 -24.18 -52.11
N THR A 16 -11.57 -25.34 -51.74
CA THR A 16 -11.51 -25.99 -50.45
C THR A 16 -10.12 -25.91 -49.82
N GLY A 17 -10.04 -25.23 -48.70
CA GLY A 17 -8.96 -25.33 -47.74
C GLY A 17 -9.57 -25.01 -46.39
N ASN A 18 -9.81 -26.05 -45.58
CA ASN A 18 -10.12 -25.94 -44.16
C ASN A 18 -8.96 -25.21 -43.49
N ARG A 19 -9.02 -23.89 -43.43
CA ARG A 19 -8.48 -23.15 -42.29
C ARG A 19 -9.69 -22.81 -41.47
N SER A 20 -9.86 -23.54 -40.38
CA SER A 20 -10.51 -22.99 -39.21
C SER A 20 -9.77 -21.69 -38.94
N ASP A 21 -10.30 -20.57 -39.43
CA ASP A 21 -10.03 -19.26 -38.89
C ASP A 21 -10.61 -19.33 -37.48
N ALA A 22 -9.85 -19.98 -36.60
CA ALA A 22 -9.97 -19.77 -35.18
C ALA A 22 -9.93 -18.25 -35.06
N ILE A 23 -11.04 -17.70 -34.60
CA ILE A 23 -11.06 -16.41 -33.95
C ILE A 23 -10.05 -16.61 -32.82
N MET A 24 -8.78 -16.35 -33.11
CA MET A 24 -7.76 -16.09 -32.13
C MET A 24 -8.30 -14.84 -31.46
N LEU A 25 -9.13 -15.04 -30.44
CA LEU A 25 -9.21 -14.12 -29.32
C LEU A 25 -7.76 -13.77 -29.07
N GLN A 26 -7.40 -12.54 -29.43
CA GLN A 26 -6.12 -11.97 -29.09
C GLN A 26 -6.12 -12.03 -27.56
N LEU A 27 -5.56 -13.11 -27.00
CA LEU A 27 -5.35 -13.24 -25.57
C LEU A 27 -4.42 -12.08 -25.25
N SER A 28 -5.00 -10.99 -24.74
CA SER A 28 -4.26 -9.86 -24.23
C SER A 28 -3.21 -10.43 -23.29
N GLN A 29 -1.94 -10.08 -23.51
CA GLN A 29 -0.86 -10.55 -22.66
C GLN A 29 -1.24 -10.29 -21.19
N PRO A 30 -1.04 -11.28 -20.30
CA PRO A 30 -1.36 -11.12 -18.90
C PRO A 30 -0.69 -9.86 -18.31
N VAL A 31 -1.47 -9.05 -17.61
CA VAL A 31 -1.00 -7.76 -17.10
C VAL A 31 -1.63 -7.42 -15.75
N ILE A 32 -0.83 -6.78 -14.91
CA ILE A 32 -1.25 -6.23 -13.61
C ILE A 32 -1.41 -4.72 -13.80
N ASN A 33 -2.65 -4.24 -13.85
CA ASN A 33 -2.93 -2.82 -14.06
C ASN A 33 -3.04 -2.05 -12.75
N TYR A 34 -3.55 -2.72 -11.71
CA TYR A 34 -3.82 -2.11 -10.41
C TYR A 34 -3.40 -3.03 -9.27
N VAL A 35 -3.02 -2.40 -8.16
CA VAL A 35 -2.88 -3.05 -6.87
C VAL A 35 -3.84 -2.44 -5.86
N ARG A 36 -4.61 -3.29 -5.20
CA ARG A 36 -5.76 -2.89 -4.40
C ARG A 36 -5.51 -3.09 -2.91
N PRO A 37 -5.12 -2.03 -2.17
CA PRO A 37 -5.20 -2.01 -0.72
C PRO A 37 -6.63 -1.66 -0.26
N ASN A 38 -6.79 -1.23 0.99
CA ASN A 38 -8.07 -0.76 1.51
C ASN A 38 -8.57 0.47 0.72
N LEU A 39 -9.77 0.38 0.15
CA LEU A 39 -10.39 1.44 -0.68
C LEU A 39 -11.24 2.45 0.11
N ILE A 40 -11.50 2.20 1.41
CA ILE A 40 -12.23 3.14 2.28
C ILE A 40 -11.49 4.46 2.29
N LEU A 41 -12.21 5.58 2.14
CA LEU A 41 -11.62 6.92 2.06
C LEU A 41 -10.55 6.99 0.94
N GLY A 42 -10.94 6.58 -0.27
CA GLY A 42 -10.17 6.75 -1.50
C GLY A 42 -10.96 7.50 -2.58
N LYS A 43 -11.97 8.28 -2.20
CA LYS A 43 -12.87 9.06 -3.06
C LYS A 43 -12.84 10.53 -2.67
N ASP A 44 -13.34 11.38 -3.56
CA ASP A 44 -13.51 12.83 -3.32
C ASP A 44 -12.21 13.46 -2.80
N LYS A 45 -12.26 14.14 -1.65
CA LYS A 45 -11.09 14.81 -1.03
C LYS A 45 -9.96 13.87 -0.59
N TYR A 46 -10.18 12.55 -0.57
CA TYR A 46 -9.16 11.55 -0.26
C TYR A 46 -8.58 10.89 -1.52
N ALA A 47 -9.19 11.09 -2.69
CA ALA A 47 -8.74 10.46 -3.93
C ALA A 47 -7.41 11.07 -4.40
N GLY A 48 -6.43 10.21 -4.71
CA GLY A 48 -5.20 10.64 -5.37
C GLY A 48 -5.41 11.09 -6.81
N PRO A 49 -4.36 11.63 -7.45
CA PRO A 49 -4.34 11.90 -8.88
C PRO A 49 -4.72 10.65 -9.70
N ALA A 50 -5.41 10.83 -10.83
CA ALA A 50 -5.97 9.72 -11.60
C ALA A 50 -4.92 8.79 -12.25
N ASP A 51 -3.69 9.28 -12.41
CA ASP A 51 -2.49 8.55 -12.84
C ASP A 51 -1.84 7.73 -11.72
N ILE A 52 -2.21 7.97 -10.46
CA ILE A 52 -1.70 7.25 -9.28
C ILE A 52 -2.78 6.35 -8.67
N TRP A 53 -4.02 6.83 -8.55
CA TRP A 53 -5.08 6.18 -7.79
C TRP A 53 -6.41 6.08 -8.55
N ASN A 54 -6.96 4.88 -8.58
CA ASN A 54 -8.32 4.61 -9.04
C ASN A 54 -9.23 4.30 -7.84
N PRO A 55 -10.30 5.07 -7.60
CA PRO A 55 -11.18 4.87 -6.43
C PRO A 55 -11.92 3.53 -6.33
N LYS A 56 -11.96 2.74 -7.41
CA LYS A 56 -12.57 1.40 -7.44
C LYS A 56 -11.54 0.27 -7.46
N LYS A 57 -10.31 0.54 -7.93
CA LYS A 57 -9.32 -0.50 -8.23
C LYS A 57 -8.02 -0.39 -7.43
N GLY A 58 -7.72 0.77 -6.84
CA GLY A 58 -6.53 1.01 -6.03
C GLY A 58 -5.44 1.77 -6.78
N PHE A 59 -4.17 1.53 -6.41
CA PHE A 59 -3.04 2.19 -7.05
C PHE A 59 -2.79 1.63 -8.45
N LEU A 60 -2.45 2.51 -9.39
CA LEU A 60 -1.98 2.11 -10.71
C LEU A 60 -0.55 1.60 -10.60
N VAL A 61 -0.24 0.51 -11.30
CA VAL A 61 1.14 0.05 -11.46
C VAL A 61 1.92 1.08 -12.26
N GLN A 62 2.96 1.67 -11.67
CA GLN A 62 3.74 2.75 -12.28
C GLN A 62 4.82 2.21 -13.21
N SER A 63 5.42 1.07 -12.87
CA SER A 63 6.42 0.42 -13.72
C SER A 63 6.55 -1.07 -13.43
N ILE A 64 6.91 -1.83 -14.46
CA ILE A 64 7.36 -3.23 -14.33
C ILE A 64 8.87 -3.37 -14.52
N ASN A 65 9.59 -2.26 -14.73
CA ASN A 65 11.06 -2.26 -14.79
C ASN A 65 11.60 -2.29 -13.35
N PRO A 66 12.47 -3.26 -13.00
CA PRO A 66 13.10 -3.34 -11.68
C PRO A 66 13.78 -2.06 -11.20
N GLU A 67 14.35 -1.26 -12.12
CA GLU A 67 15.00 0.02 -11.78
C GLU A 67 14.02 1.10 -11.31
N SER A 68 12.71 0.90 -11.49
CA SER A 68 11.66 1.87 -11.17
C SER A 68 10.62 1.34 -10.18
N TYR A 69 10.88 0.20 -9.52
CA TYR A 69 9.98 -0.36 -8.51
C TYR A 69 9.77 0.56 -7.29
N ASN A 70 10.66 1.54 -7.08
CA ASN A 70 10.48 2.56 -6.03
C ASN A 70 9.30 3.52 -6.29
N LEU A 71 8.72 3.50 -7.50
CA LEU A 71 7.51 4.25 -7.85
C LEU A 71 6.23 3.48 -7.54
N ASN A 72 6.30 2.18 -7.29
CA ASN A 72 5.14 1.34 -7.04
C ASN A 72 4.77 1.30 -5.56
N PHE A 73 3.49 1.11 -5.28
CA PHE A 73 2.99 0.78 -3.95
C PHE A 73 3.38 -0.67 -3.56
N PRO A 74 3.67 -0.98 -2.30
CA PRO A 74 3.85 -0.06 -1.19
C PRO A 74 5.30 0.38 -1.00
N THR A 75 5.50 1.56 -0.42
CA THR A 75 6.79 2.01 0.13
C THR A 75 6.89 1.85 1.64
N THR A 76 5.76 1.68 2.33
CA THR A 76 5.70 1.39 3.76
C THR A 76 5.07 0.03 4.01
N GLY A 77 5.38 -0.65 5.10
CA GLY A 77 4.78 -1.95 5.42
C GLY A 77 4.58 -2.17 6.91
N ALA A 78 3.73 -3.13 7.26
CA ALA A 78 3.59 -3.65 8.61
C ALA A 78 3.14 -5.11 8.57
N HIS A 79 3.28 -5.81 9.70
CA HIS A 79 2.89 -7.20 9.82
C HIS A 79 1.39 -7.38 9.54
N ASN A 80 1.05 -8.35 8.69
CA ASN A 80 -0.30 -8.70 8.26
C ASN A 80 -1.05 -7.64 7.44
N LEU A 81 -0.38 -6.62 6.91
CA LEU A 81 -0.95 -5.83 5.82
C LEU A 81 -0.96 -6.63 4.53
N TYR A 82 -1.98 -6.39 3.69
CA TYR A 82 -2.14 -7.09 2.43
C TYR A 82 -2.78 -6.21 1.36
N PHE A 83 -2.57 -6.59 0.11
CA PHE A 83 -3.19 -5.95 -1.06
C PHE A 83 -3.38 -6.99 -2.16
N ASP A 84 -4.29 -6.71 -3.08
CA ASP A 84 -4.61 -7.63 -4.17
C ASP A 84 -3.99 -7.14 -5.49
N LEU A 85 -3.36 -8.03 -6.24
CA LEU A 85 -2.94 -7.78 -7.62
C LEU A 85 -4.16 -8.02 -8.53
N LEU A 86 -4.57 -6.99 -9.27
CA LEU A 86 -5.68 -7.11 -10.22
C LEU A 86 -5.13 -7.48 -11.61
N ILE A 87 -5.11 -8.77 -11.88
CA ILE A 87 -4.52 -9.37 -13.07
C ILE A 87 -5.61 -9.59 -14.13
N THR A 88 -5.30 -9.23 -15.37
CA THR A 88 -6.17 -9.48 -16.53
C THR A 88 -5.41 -10.28 -17.58
N GLY A 89 -6.12 -10.98 -18.47
CA GLY A 89 -5.51 -11.80 -19.52
C GLY A 89 -5.14 -13.22 -19.09
N ILE A 90 -5.29 -13.58 -17.81
CA ILE A 90 -5.11 -14.94 -17.29
C ILE A 90 -6.00 -15.17 -16.06
N ASP A 91 -6.38 -16.42 -15.81
CA ASP A 91 -6.97 -16.84 -14.55
C ASP A 91 -5.88 -16.91 -13.47
N VAL A 92 -6.03 -16.14 -12.39
CA VAL A 92 -5.02 -16.13 -11.32
C VAL A 92 -4.81 -17.50 -10.68
N ARG A 93 -5.79 -18.41 -10.77
CA ARG A 93 -5.67 -19.79 -10.28
C ARG A 93 -4.64 -20.62 -11.04
N ASP A 94 -4.34 -20.22 -12.27
CA ASP A 94 -3.33 -20.88 -13.10
C ASP A 94 -1.91 -20.36 -12.80
N LEU A 95 -1.78 -19.37 -11.91
CA LEU A 95 -0.50 -18.80 -11.49
C LEU A 95 0.01 -19.41 -10.18
N THR A 96 1.29 -19.77 -10.18
CA THR A 96 2.06 -20.13 -8.99
C THR A 96 3.01 -18.99 -8.62
N TRP A 97 3.32 -18.89 -7.32
CA TRP A 97 4.12 -17.79 -6.77
C TRP A 97 5.04 -18.32 -5.67
N GLU A 98 6.31 -17.92 -5.72
CA GLU A 98 7.25 -18.17 -4.64
C GLU A 98 7.29 -16.98 -3.66
N PRO A 99 7.36 -17.23 -2.34
CA PRO A 99 7.48 -16.16 -1.36
C PRO A 99 8.85 -15.49 -1.44
N VAL A 100 8.87 -14.16 -1.29
CA VAL A 100 10.11 -13.36 -1.32
C VAL A 100 10.41 -12.85 0.08
N THR A 101 11.62 -13.11 0.59
CA THR A 101 12.01 -12.74 1.96
C THR A 101 13.29 -11.92 1.98
N HIS A 102 13.24 -10.74 2.59
CA HIS A 102 14.39 -9.87 2.84
C HIS A 102 14.32 -9.29 4.25
N GLU A 103 15.44 -9.32 4.97
CA GLU A 103 15.56 -8.66 6.29
C GLU A 103 14.49 -9.06 7.32
N GLY A 104 14.00 -10.30 7.22
CA GLY A 104 12.94 -10.83 8.10
C GLY A 104 11.51 -10.42 7.72
N ILE A 105 11.32 -9.72 6.59
CA ILE A 105 10.03 -9.44 5.97
C ILE A 105 9.81 -10.41 4.81
N THR A 106 8.67 -11.09 4.78
CA THR A 106 8.25 -12.00 3.72
C THR A 106 6.99 -11.48 3.06
N ALA A 107 7.03 -11.34 1.74
CA ALA A 107 5.86 -11.16 0.89
C ALA A 107 5.41 -12.53 0.36
N THR A 108 4.20 -12.94 0.72
CA THR A 108 3.58 -14.19 0.25
C THR A 108 2.40 -13.87 -0.65
N VAL A 109 2.32 -14.50 -1.82
CA VAL A 109 1.17 -14.38 -2.71
C VAL A 109 0.29 -15.61 -2.58
N THR A 110 -1.00 -15.41 -2.34
CA THR A 110 -2.00 -16.47 -2.31
C THR A 110 -3.12 -16.12 -3.27
N ASN A 111 -3.50 -17.06 -4.12
CA ASN A 111 -4.73 -16.93 -4.91
C ASN A 111 -5.90 -17.28 -3.99
N ASP A 112 -6.84 -16.35 -3.79
CA ASP A 112 -7.99 -16.56 -2.93
C ASP A 112 -9.22 -15.79 -3.41
N VAL A 113 -10.38 -16.23 -2.95
CA VAL A 113 -11.66 -15.54 -3.13
C VAL A 113 -11.84 -14.59 -1.96
N VAL A 114 -11.76 -13.29 -2.23
CA VAL A 114 -11.78 -12.26 -1.18
C VAL A 114 -13.06 -11.45 -1.24
N CYS A 115 -13.53 -11.02 -0.08
CA CYS A 115 -14.63 -10.08 0.06
C CYS A 115 -14.45 -9.32 1.39
N ASP A 116 -13.29 -8.69 1.54
CA ASP A 116 -13.07 -7.75 2.63
C ASP A 116 -14.11 -6.63 2.55
N SER A 117 -14.52 -6.12 3.71
CA SER A 117 -15.62 -5.13 3.80
C SER A 117 -15.41 -3.82 3.01
N TRP A 118 -14.19 -3.53 2.57
CA TRP A 118 -13.86 -2.36 1.74
C TRP A 118 -13.88 -2.64 0.24
N ILE A 119 -14.05 -3.89 -0.19
CA ILE A 119 -14.09 -4.27 -1.60
C ILE A 119 -15.52 -4.04 -2.13
N PRO A 120 -15.70 -3.43 -3.32
CA PRO A 120 -17.00 -3.29 -3.95
C PRO A 120 -17.69 -4.64 -4.09
N TYR A 121 -18.99 -4.70 -3.84
CA TYR A 121 -19.74 -5.97 -3.84
C TYR A 121 -19.67 -6.69 -5.19
N GLU A 122 -19.57 -5.93 -6.29
CA GLU A 122 -19.40 -6.46 -7.64
C GLU A 122 -18.07 -7.19 -7.85
N ASP A 123 -17.02 -6.81 -7.12
CA ASP A 123 -15.71 -7.45 -7.15
C ASP A 123 -15.60 -8.55 -6.06
N CYS A 124 -16.58 -8.66 -5.17
CA CYS A 124 -16.62 -9.75 -4.20
C CYS A 124 -16.86 -11.08 -4.91
N LYS A 125 -16.16 -12.12 -4.46
CA LYS A 125 -16.20 -13.48 -5.01
C LYS A 125 -15.36 -13.70 -6.27
N GLU A 126 -14.62 -12.70 -6.73
CA GLU A 126 -13.58 -12.90 -7.73
C GLU A 126 -12.31 -13.48 -7.09
N TRP A 127 -11.61 -14.33 -7.84
CA TRP A 127 -10.29 -14.79 -7.45
C TRP A 127 -9.28 -13.66 -7.66
N VAL A 128 -8.44 -13.41 -6.67
CA VAL A 128 -7.34 -12.45 -6.76
C VAL A 128 -6.05 -13.07 -6.27
N ALA A 129 -4.92 -12.56 -6.77
CA ALA A 129 -3.61 -12.84 -6.20
C ALA A 129 -3.35 -11.84 -5.07
N ARG A 130 -3.53 -12.27 -3.81
CA ARG A 130 -3.32 -11.44 -2.61
C ARG A 130 -1.88 -11.52 -2.16
N VAL A 131 -1.22 -10.37 -2.10
CA VAL A 131 0.10 -10.21 -1.48
C VAL A 131 -0.10 -9.89 0.00
N LYS A 132 0.47 -10.71 0.88
CA LYS A 132 0.48 -10.48 2.32
C LYS A 132 1.90 -10.25 2.80
N LEU A 133 2.10 -9.15 3.52
CA LEU A 133 3.37 -8.84 4.18
C LEU A 133 3.37 -9.42 5.58
N THR A 134 4.37 -10.26 5.87
CA THR A 134 4.66 -10.74 7.21
C THR A 134 6.07 -10.33 7.59
N GLY A 135 6.32 -10.05 8.85
CA GLY A 135 7.62 -9.58 9.28
C GLY A 135 7.70 -9.29 10.77
N PRO A 136 8.71 -8.53 11.19
CA PRO A 136 8.94 -8.21 12.59
C PRO A 136 7.71 -7.57 13.23
N VAL A 137 7.34 -8.07 14.40
CA VAL A 137 6.20 -7.59 15.18
C VAL A 137 6.60 -7.51 16.64
N ALA A 138 6.20 -6.44 17.32
CA ALA A 138 6.37 -6.30 18.75
C ALA A 138 5.04 -6.63 19.44
N ARG A 139 4.63 -7.91 19.40
CA ARG A 139 3.41 -8.32 20.10
C ARG A 139 3.61 -8.11 21.59
N TYR A 140 2.67 -7.38 22.17
CA TYR A 140 2.55 -7.18 23.59
C TYR A 140 2.55 -8.54 24.31
N ARG A 141 3.56 -8.78 25.17
CA ARG A 141 3.43 -9.72 26.28
C ARG A 141 3.62 -8.90 27.57
N TRP A 142 2.64 -8.96 28.48
CA TRP A 142 2.56 -8.19 29.75
C TRP A 142 3.82 -8.30 30.62
N ASP A 143 4.66 -9.31 30.38
CA ASP A 143 5.85 -9.70 31.13
C ASP A 143 7.18 -9.28 30.50
N ASN A 144 7.21 -8.78 29.25
CA ASN A 144 8.46 -8.43 28.58
C ASN A 144 8.52 -6.94 28.19
N PRO A 145 9.12 -6.06 29.02
CA PRO A 145 9.28 -4.65 28.72
C PRO A 145 10.28 -4.36 27.58
N LYS A 146 11.00 -5.38 27.08
CA LYS A 146 11.98 -5.29 26.00
C LYS A 146 11.87 -6.51 25.06
N PRO A 147 10.81 -6.63 24.25
CA PRO A 147 10.78 -7.65 23.22
C PRO A 147 11.98 -7.41 22.28
N SER A 148 12.79 -8.45 22.06
CA SER A 148 13.80 -8.39 21.00
C SER A 148 13.07 -8.43 19.67
N VAL A 149 13.10 -7.32 18.95
CA VAL A 149 12.47 -7.19 17.64
C VAL A 149 13.59 -6.94 16.64
N VAL A 150 13.64 -7.77 15.61
CA VAL A 150 14.60 -7.55 14.52
C VAL A 150 14.17 -6.31 13.75
N LYS A 151 15.03 -5.30 13.70
CA LYS A 151 14.83 -4.13 12.85
C LYS A 151 15.33 -4.46 11.43
N PRO A 152 14.46 -4.42 10.41
CA PRO A 152 14.86 -4.70 9.04
C PRO A 152 15.78 -3.58 8.52
N ARG A 153 16.76 -3.92 7.68
CA ARG A 153 17.58 -2.93 6.97
C ARG A 153 16.88 -2.52 5.67
N LEU A 154 16.11 -1.43 5.73
CA LEU A 154 15.44 -0.86 4.57
C LEU A 154 16.27 0.30 3.96
N PRO A 155 16.13 0.60 2.65
CA PRO A 155 15.14 0.04 1.72
C PRO A 155 15.46 -1.39 1.20
N GLN A 156 14.42 -2.15 0.83
CA GLN A 156 14.52 -3.47 0.20
C GLN A 156 13.56 -3.59 -0.98
N THR A 157 14.06 -4.16 -2.09
CA THR A 157 13.28 -4.42 -3.29
C THR A 157 12.67 -5.82 -3.24
N PHE A 158 11.37 -5.91 -3.48
CA PHE A 158 10.64 -7.18 -3.62
C PHE A 158 10.17 -7.32 -5.07
N GLU A 159 10.39 -8.48 -5.69
CA GLU A 159 9.86 -8.82 -7.02
C GLU A 159 9.06 -10.12 -6.93
N LEU A 160 7.76 -10.02 -7.13
CA LEU A 160 6.83 -11.14 -7.17
C LEU A 160 6.68 -11.59 -8.62
N VAL A 161 6.93 -12.87 -8.89
CA VAL A 161 6.86 -13.45 -10.23
C VAL A 161 5.76 -14.50 -10.25
N GLY A 162 4.74 -14.28 -11.08
CA GLY A 162 3.65 -15.23 -11.31
C GLY A 162 4.00 -16.12 -12.48
N ARG A 163 4.08 -17.43 -12.22
CA ARG A 163 4.44 -18.45 -13.22
C ARG A 163 3.25 -19.31 -13.60
N ASP A 164 3.19 -19.75 -14.85
CA ASP A 164 2.16 -20.70 -15.27
C ASP A 164 2.48 -22.14 -14.83
N ILE A 165 1.63 -23.08 -15.25
CA ILE A 165 1.79 -24.51 -14.99
C ILE A 165 3.06 -25.13 -15.61
N TYR A 166 3.71 -24.43 -16.54
CA TYR A 166 4.95 -24.85 -17.19
C TYR A 166 6.18 -24.13 -16.61
N ASP A 167 6.02 -23.44 -15.46
CA ASP A 167 7.06 -22.66 -14.78
C ASP A 167 7.55 -21.43 -15.59
N VAL A 168 6.78 -21.00 -16.59
CA VAL A 168 7.10 -19.83 -17.42
C VAL A 168 6.66 -18.56 -16.70
N GLU A 169 7.52 -17.53 -16.68
CA GLU A 169 7.18 -16.22 -16.11
C GLU A 169 6.12 -15.53 -16.98
N VAL A 170 4.95 -15.25 -16.38
CA VAL A 170 3.80 -14.67 -17.09
C VAL A 170 3.56 -13.22 -16.68
N VAL A 171 3.69 -12.91 -15.38
CA VAL A 171 3.52 -11.57 -14.83
C VAL A 171 4.54 -11.28 -13.75
N LYS A 172 4.86 -10.00 -13.56
CA LYS A 172 5.72 -9.53 -12.47
C LYS A 172 5.13 -8.31 -11.81
N TYR A 173 5.35 -8.23 -10.49
CA TYR A 173 5.08 -7.03 -9.72
C TYR A 173 6.20 -6.79 -8.73
N GLY A 174 6.79 -5.60 -8.74
CA GLY A 174 7.81 -5.25 -7.77
C GLY A 174 7.59 -3.90 -7.11
N PHE A 175 8.10 -3.78 -5.89
CA PHE A 175 7.99 -2.60 -5.04
C PHE A 175 9.21 -2.48 -4.13
N VAL A 176 9.44 -1.29 -3.56
CA VAL A 176 10.54 -1.03 -2.63
C VAL A 176 10.00 -0.59 -1.29
N LEU A 177 10.13 -1.43 -0.26
CA LEU A 177 9.81 -1.04 1.11
C LEU A 177 10.94 -0.17 1.66
N LYS A 178 10.60 1.04 2.08
CA LYS A 178 11.48 2.04 2.69
C LYS A 178 11.32 2.12 4.21
N GLN A 179 10.11 1.87 4.72
CA GLN A 179 9.81 1.91 6.15
C GLN A 179 8.96 0.72 6.60
N TRP A 180 9.25 0.21 7.78
CA TRP A 180 8.47 -0.83 8.47
C TRP A 180 7.87 -0.28 9.76
N PHE A 181 6.56 -0.44 9.90
CA PHE A 181 5.79 0.01 11.04
C PHE A 181 5.46 -1.16 11.97
N ILE A 182 5.57 -0.90 13.26
CA ILE A 182 5.22 -1.84 14.32
C ILE A 182 4.28 -1.15 15.29
N HIS A 183 3.23 -1.83 15.70
CA HIS A 183 2.28 -1.36 16.70
C HIS A 183 2.44 -2.15 18.01
N ARG A 184 2.04 -1.53 19.14
CA ARG A 184 2.03 -2.18 20.47
C ARG A 184 0.64 -2.74 20.85
N GLY A 185 -0.35 -2.59 19.98
CA GLY A 185 -1.72 -3.09 20.16
C GLY A 185 -2.64 -2.14 20.94
N ASP A 186 -2.19 -1.56 22.05
CA ASP A 186 -3.02 -0.67 22.88
C ASP A 186 -2.43 0.74 23.01
N LYS A 187 -3.21 1.63 23.63
CA LYS A 187 -2.84 3.01 23.88
C LYS A 187 -1.79 3.12 24.97
N SER A 188 -0.92 4.11 24.87
CA SER A 188 0.06 4.44 25.90
C SER A 188 0.30 5.94 25.98
N TYR A 189 1.00 6.37 27.02
CA TYR A 189 1.42 7.75 27.20
C TYR A 189 2.68 8.04 26.37
N TYR A 190 2.90 9.31 26.06
CA TYR A 190 4.01 9.76 25.22
C TYR A 190 5.38 9.21 25.65
N TYR A 191 5.77 9.43 26.91
CA TYR A 191 7.09 9.03 27.40
C TYR A 191 7.30 7.51 27.41
N ASP A 192 6.26 6.74 27.73
CA ASP A 192 6.31 5.28 27.71
C ASP A 192 6.49 4.76 26.28
N MET A 193 5.79 5.38 25.32
CA MET A 193 5.91 5.02 23.92
C MET A 193 7.27 5.40 23.34
N LEU A 194 7.77 6.61 23.59
CA LEU A 194 9.08 7.06 23.14
C LEU A 194 10.17 6.10 23.62
N LYS A 195 10.15 5.77 24.93
CA LYS A 195 11.05 4.79 25.53
C LYS A 195 10.91 3.42 24.90
N TRP A 196 9.68 2.99 24.62
CA TRP A 196 9.42 1.69 24.01
C TRP A 196 9.96 1.58 22.59
N CYS A 197 9.70 2.56 21.72
CA CYS A 197 10.24 2.58 20.35
C CYS A 197 11.77 2.49 20.37
N HIS A 198 12.44 3.33 21.17
CA HIS A 198 13.90 3.30 21.29
C HIS A 198 14.42 1.95 21.81
N ASN A 199 13.74 1.33 22.78
CA ASN A 199 14.17 0.04 23.34
C ASN A 199 14.10 -1.11 22.33
N ILE A 200 13.20 -1.05 21.35
CA ILE A 200 13.10 -2.06 20.28
C ILE A 200 13.95 -1.69 19.05
N GLY A 201 14.71 -0.58 19.13
CA GLY A 201 15.56 -0.09 18.05
C GLY A 201 14.84 0.73 16.98
N TYR A 202 13.55 1.02 17.15
CA TYR A 202 12.74 1.84 16.25
C TYR A 202 12.71 3.28 16.77
N HIS A 203 12.09 4.20 16.02
CA HIS A 203 11.80 5.53 16.52
C HIS A 203 10.30 5.81 16.47
N MET A 204 9.92 6.86 17.19
CA MET A 204 8.60 7.44 17.12
C MET A 204 8.35 8.07 15.74
N PRO A 205 7.21 7.81 15.08
CA PRO A 205 6.92 8.39 13.78
C PRO A 205 6.75 9.90 13.89
N ARG A 206 7.22 10.63 12.89
CA ARG A 206 6.88 12.04 12.67
C ARG A 206 5.56 12.14 11.91
N VAL A 207 4.98 13.34 11.81
CA VAL A 207 3.72 13.53 11.07
C VAL A 207 3.86 13.05 9.62
N ARG A 208 5.00 13.35 8.99
CA ARG A 208 5.32 12.91 7.62
C ARG A 208 5.45 11.40 7.44
N ASP A 209 5.76 10.64 8.48
CA ASP A 209 5.82 9.17 8.37
C ASP A 209 4.39 8.59 8.27
N LEU A 210 3.38 9.32 8.74
CA LEU A 210 2.01 8.83 8.88
C LEU A 210 1.06 9.36 7.79
N THR A 211 1.20 10.60 7.34
CA THR A 211 0.22 11.26 6.46
C THR A 211 0.87 12.33 5.58
N ASN A 212 0.22 12.66 4.46
CA ASN A 212 0.52 13.83 3.62
C ASN A 212 -0.44 15.00 3.84
N ALA A 213 -1.24 14.97 4.90
CA ALA A 213 -2.14 16.06 5.26
C ALA A 213 -1.41 17.38 5.54
N VAL A 214 -2.09 18.49 5.30
CA VAL A 214 -1.61 19.84 5.62
C VAL A 214 -2.51 20.46 6.68
N ASN A 215 -1.96 20.76 7.85
CA ASN A 215 -2.64 21.54 8.87
C ASN A 215 -2.06 22.96 8.90
N VAL A 216 -2.78 23.91 8.30
CA VAL A 216 -2.37 25.33 8.22
C VAL A 216 -2.66 26.14 9.50
N ASN A 217 -3.16 25.48 10.54
CA ASN A 217 -3.47 26.05 11.85
C ASN A 217 -4.33 27.34 11.83
N ASN A 218 -5.63 27.22 11.55
CA ASN A 218 -6.59 28.33 11.71
C ASN A 218 -7.02 28.51 13.18
N GLY A 219 -6.07 28.89 14.06
CA GLY A 219 -6.34 29.25 15.46
C GLY A 219 -6.20 28.12 16.50
N GLY A 220 -5.49 27.05 16.16
CA GLY A 220 -5.13 25.96 17.07
C GLY A 220 -3.85 26.21 17.88
N ILE A 221 -3.64 25.33 18.86
CA ILE A 221 -2.67 25.52 19.96
C ILE A 221 -1.22 25.34 19.51
N LEU A 222 -0.97 24.41 18.57
CA LEU A 222 0.34 24.14 18.01
C LEU A 222 0.50 24.83 16.65
N PRO A 223 1.74 25.11 16.20
CA PRO A 223 2.01 25.73 14.89
C PRO A 223 1.37 24.98 13.69
N PRO A 224 1.36 25.58 12.49
CA PRO A 224 1.11 24.83 11.27
C PRO A 224 2.10 23.67 11.12
N VAL A 225 1.62 22.54 10.60
CA VAL A 225 2.44 21.36 10.34
C VAL A 225 2.03 20.72 9.01
N VAL A 226 3.05 20.25 8.29
CA VAL A 226 2.90 19.63 6.97
C VAL A 226 3.41 18.20 7.07
N GLY A 227 2.61 17.25 6.57
CA GLY A 227 2.99 15.87 6.45
C GLY A 227 4.00 15.61 5.31
N ALA A 228 3.96 14.41 4.75
CA ALA A 228 4.78 14.05 3.61
C ALA A 228 4.40 14.82 2.34
N SER A 229 5.30 14.75 1.36
CA SER A 229 5.05 15.18 -0.02
C SER A 229 4.76 13.96 -0.90
N PRO A 230 3.95 14.11 -1.96
CA PRO A 230 3.15 15.28 -2.31
C PRO A 230 2.02 15.52 -1.30
N SER A 231 1.84 16.79 -0.93
CA SER A 231 0.89 17.18 0.12
C SER A 231 -0.55 17.15 -0.37
N SER A 232 -1.45 16.73 0.51
CA SER A 232 -2.89 16.86 0.34
C SER A 232 -3.30 18.34 0.34
N PRO A 233 -4.32 18.76 -0.42
CA PRO A 233 -4.83 20.13 -0.39
C PRO A 233 -5.45 20.53 0.97
N TYR A 234 -5.74 19.56 1.83
CA TYR A 234 -6.47 19.78 3.09
C TYR A 234 -5.84 19.01 4.27
N ASN A 235 -6.38 19.23 5.47
CA ASN A 235 -6.03 18.47 6.66
C ASN A 235 -6.72 17.10 6.69
N ASN A 236 -6.45 16.26 5.69
CA ASN A 236 -6.81 14.85 5.57
C ASN A 236 -5.77 14.23 4.62
N TYR A 237 -5.47 12.93 4.71
CA TYR A 237 -4.61 12.33 3.70
C TYR A 237 -5.29 12.36 2.32
N MET A 238 -4.47 12.30 1.28
CA MET A 238 -4.89 12.00 -0.08
C MET A 238 -4.09 10.79 -0.56
N ARG A 239 -4.72 9.84 -1.28
CA ARG A 239 -4.05 8.60 -1.71
C ARG A 239 -2.84 8.90 -2.58
N HIS A 240 -1.66 8.58 -2.07
CA HIS A 240 -0.39 8.76 -2.75
C HIS A 240 0.60 7.71 -2.28
N ILE A 241 1.48 7.33 -3.19
CA ILE A 241 2.63 6.47 -2.95
C ILE A 241 3.75 7.33 -2.38
N ASP A 242 4.51 6.81 -1.40
CA ASP A 242 5.64 7.50 -0.75
C ASP A 242 5.24 8.77 0.03
N ALA A 243 4.00 8.83 0.50
CA ALA A 243 3.40 10.03 1.11
C ALA A 243 2.85 9.79 2.53
N GLY A 244 3.41 8.78 3.22
CA GLY A 244 3.04 8.42 4.59
C GLY A 244 2.21 7.14 4.68
N PHE A 245 2.27 6.50 5.84
CA PHE A 245 1.69 5.18 6.05
C PHE A 245 0.17 5.11 5.77
N PHE A 246 -0.61 6.09 6.25
CA PHE A 246 -2.05 6.10 6.06
C PHE A 246 -2.48 6.56 4.65
N SER A 247 -1.67 7.36 3.95
CA SER A 247 -1.98 7.74 2.56
C SER A 247 -1.84 6.55 1.61
N GLU A 248 -0.92 5.62 1.91
CA GLU A 248 -0.74 4.38 1.17
C GLU A 248 -1.78 3.33 1.58
N TRP A 249 -1.85 2.98 2.86
CA TRP A 249 -2.65 1.84 3.30
C TRP A 249 -4.10 2.17 3.64
N GLY A 250 -4.43 3.45 3.85
CA GLY A 250 -5.77 3.87 4.22
C GLY A 250 -6.13 3.49 5.65
N VAL A 251 -7.36 3.03 5.84
CA VAL A 251 -7.92 2.73 7.16
C VAL A 251 -7.41 1.38 7.68
N VAL A 252 -6.28 1.41 8.39
CA VAL A 252 -5.48 0.21 8.70
C VAL A 252 -6.12 -0.75 9.71
N ASP A 253 -7.11 -0.32 10.50
CA ASP A 253 -7.79 -1.18 11.49
C ASP A 253 -8.68 -2.26 10.84
N PHE A 254 -9.03 -2.11 9.56
CA PHE A 254 -9.81 -3.11 8.84
C PHE A 254 -8.98 -4.33 8.39
N TYR A 255 -7.64 -4.22 8.33
CA TYR A 255 -6.80 -5.35 7.94
C TYR A 255 -6.81 -6.45 9.01
N LYS A 256 -7.38 -7.61 8.66
CA LYS A 256 -7.52 -8.72 9.60
C LYS A 256 -6.16 -9.21 10.09
N GLY A 257 -5.96 -9.16 11.41
CA GLY A 257 -4.74 -9.61 12.07
C GLY A 257 -3.56 -8.64 12.00
N ALA A 258 -3.74 -7.45 11.40
CA ALA A 258 -2.76 -6.37 11.49
C ALA A 258 -2.83 -5.64 12.85
N ASP A 259 -3.96 -5.77 13.57
CA ASP A 259 -4.14 -5.37 14.98
C ASP A 259 -3.80 -3.88 15.27
N PHE A 260 -3.95 -3.02 14.25
CA PHE A 260 -3.85 -1.58 14.41
C PHE A 260 -5.12 -1.02 15.06
N GLY A 261 -4.92 -0.14 16.03
CA GLY A 261 -6.02 0.57 16.68
C GLY A 261 -6.59 1.70 15.81
N ARG A 262 -7.92 1.84 15.84
CA ARG A 262 -8.64 2.95 15.20
C ARG A 262 -8.74 4.16 16.12
N ASN A 263 -7.84 5.12 15.99
CA ASN A 263 -7.95 6.45 16.60
C ASN A 263 -6.76 7.32 16.18
N TYR A 264 -6.49 8.34 16.97
CA TYR A 264 -5.26 9.10 16.97
C TYR A 264 -4.02 8.27 17.35
N HIS A 265 -3.02 8.34 16.48
CA HIS A 265 -1.65 7.87 16.68
C HIS A 265 -0.76 9.07 16.93
N LEU A 266 0.16 8.94 17.88
CA LEU A 266 1.03 10.04 18.24
C LEU A 266 2.12 10.29 17.19
N SER A 267 2.62 11.51 17.15
CA SER A 267 3.85 11.84 16.42
C SER A 267 4.91 12.51 17.30
N SER A 268 6.18 12.42 16.90
CA SER A 268 7.34 13.03 17.56
C SER A 268 7.71 14.42 17.03
N GLU A 269 6.83 15.07 16.26
CA GLU A 269 7.14 16.38 15.66
C GLU A 269 7.56 17.43 16.70
N ASP A 270 7.00 17.34 17.91
CA ASP A 270 7.28 18.24 19.04
C ASP A 270 8.35 17.71 20.02
N GLU A 271 9.13 16.68 19.68
CA GLU A 271 10.06 16.02 20.63
C GLU A 271 11.06 16.99 21.30
N ASN A 272 11.38 18.10 20.63
CA ASN A 272 12.26 19.15 21.16
C ASN A 272 11.55 20.25 21.94
N ASN A 273 10.21 20.29 21.92
CA ASN A 273 9.41 21.30 22.59
C ASN A 273 8.94 20.81 23.98
N LYS A 274 9.89 20.76 24.92
CA LYS A 274 9.72 20.25 26.30
C LYS A 274 8.66 20.98 27.15
N ASN A 275 8.03 22.02 26.63
CA ASN A 275 7.15 22.91 27.37
C ASN A 275 5.70 22.91 26.85
N THR A 276 5.32 21.92 26.05
CA THR A 276 3.97 21.84 25.50
C THR A 276 3.13 20.80 26.24
N SER A 277 1.98 21.23 26.77
CA SER A 277 0.92 20.33 27.25
C SER A 277 0.20 19.59 26.11
N PHE A 278 0.74 19.66 24.89
CA PHE A 278 0.08 19.34 23.65
C PHE A 278 1.07 18.74 22.65
N MET A 279 0.59 17.85 21.79
CA MET A 279 1.38 17.17 20.77
C MET A 279 0.56 16.91 19.53
N TYR A 280 1.20 16.81 18.36
CA TYR A 280 0.50 16.38 17.16
C TYR A 280 0.16 14.89 17.19
N VAL A 281 -1.07 14.62 16.80
CA VAL A 281 -1.60 13.27 16.61
C VAL A 281 -2.24 13.17 15.23
N VAL A 282 -2.19 11.98 14.63
CA VAL A 282 -2.74 11.71 13.31
C VAL A 282 -3.83 10.65 13.43
N ASP A 283 -5.02 10.93 12.90
CA ASP A 283 -6.12 9.97 12.87
C ASP A 283 -5.82 8.84 11.87
N SER A 284 -5.90 7.57 12.29
CA SER A 284 -5.60 6.43 11.40
C SER A 284 -6.65 6.15 10.33
N ALA A 285 -7.84 6.74 10.40
CA ALA A 285 -8.86 6.59 9.38
C ALA A 285 -8.78 7.70 8.33
N TYR A 286 -8.69 8.96 8.78
CA TYR A 286 -8.76 10.13 7.89
C TYR A 286 -7.38 10.74 7.56
N GLY A 287 -6.35 10.41 8.32
CA GLY A 287 -5.03 11.03 8.22
C GLY A 287 -4.98 12.50 8.60
N ASP A 288 -6.03 13.03 9.23
CA ASP A 288 -6.04 14.43 9.67
C ASP A 288 -5.15 14.61 10.89
N ILE A 289 -4.43 15.72 10.89
CA ILE A 289 -3.50 16.10 11.95
C ILE A 289 -4.27 16.94 12.96
N ARG A 290 -4.22 16.53 14.23
CA ARG A 290 -4.84 17.24 15.36
C ARG A 290 -3.85 17.48 16.48
N THR A 291 -4.30 18.24 17.46
CA THR A 291 -3.59 18.43 18.72
C THR A 291 -4.20 17.52 19.79
N GLY A 292 -3.36 16.69 20.41
CA GLY A 292 -3.69 15.88 21.58
C GLY A 292 -3.02 16.42 22.84
N SER A 293 -3.60 16.15 24.02
CA SER A 293 -2.98 16.48 25.31
C SER A 293 -1.77 15.59 25.57
N SER A 294 -0.66 16.16 26.07
CA SER A 294 0.55 15.39 26.43
C SER A 294 0.31 14.35 27.53
N MET A 295 -0.77 14.51 28.31
CA MET A 295 -1.23 13.56 29.33
C MET A 295 -2.23 12.53 28.79
N GLY A 296 -2.62 12.61 27.52
CA GLY A 296 -3.52 11.67 26.88
C GLY A 296 -2.86 10.33 26.55
N SER A 297 -3.68 9.29 26.41
CA SER A 297 -3.25 8.00 25.90
C SER A 297 -3.67 7.83 24.44
N PHE A 298 -2.73 7.39 23.60
CA PHE A 298 -2.89 7.29 22.15
C PHE A 298 -2.33 5.98 21.65
N TYR A 299 -2.78 5.52 20.48
CA TYR A 299 -2.29 4.26 19.92
C TYR A 299 -0.80 4.35 19.62
N VAL A 300 -0.11 3.26 19.92
CA VAL A 300 1.34 3.18 19.83
C VAL A 300 1.76 2.55 18.51
N VAL A 301 2.53 3.33 17.75
CA VAL A 301 3.21 2.88 16.53
C VAL A 301 4.64 3.40 16.55
N CYS A 302 5.58 2.56 16.13
CA CYS A 302 6.98 2.90 15.90
C CYS A 302 7.34 2.59 14.44
N VAL A 303 8.32 3.29 13.91
CA VAL A 303 8.76 3.15 12.52
C VAL A 303 10.28 2.94 12.46
N SER A 304 10.72 2.13 11.49
CA SER A 304 12.15 1.93 11.21
C SER A 304 12.75 3.19 10.59
N ASP A 305 14.02 3.48 10.92
CA ASP A 305 14.72 4.63 10.32
C ASP A 305 14.67 4.56 8.79
N LEU A 306 14.36 5.70 8.17
CA LEU A 306 14.62 5.91 6.76
C LEU A 306 16.13 6.08 6.61
N ARG A 307 16.84 5.06 6.09
CA ARG A 307 18.24 5.26 5.70
C ARG A 307 18.25 6.02 4.37
N PRO A 308 18.98 7.14 4.29
CA PRO A 308 19.05 7.95 3.08
C PRO A 308 19.67 7.19 1.90
#